data_AF-A0A9J7ZY93-F1
#
_entry.id   AF-A0A9J7ZY93-F1
#
_cell.length_a   1.000
_cell.length_b   1.000
_cell.length_c   1.000
_cell.angle_alpha   90.00
_cell.angle_beta   90.00
_cell.angle_gamma   90.00
#
_symmetry.space_group_name_H-M   'P 1'
#
loop_
_entity.id
_entity.type
_entity.pdbx_description
1 polymer ?
#
loop_
_entity_poly.entity_id
_entity_poly.type
_entity_poly.pdbx_seq_one_letter_code
_entity_poly.pdbx_strand_id
1 'polypeptide(L)'
;MLAEDAWLYQRDFYLVDYLVVLNLPILLILSPVLQVAMLLRVILSPDNVRKISVPTPSSVKELCTCLCEKLQIEKGFTIQYEDPDFNNQLCNLHDISELPPEKATLRLHWELFLTPISVHSKLTDPPADAESTLSIQPSTSATSSNSTQVASLLRSEHWPSKFPIPCFSYDVELKLQKANEEYEKNGKSLTVSRDILMEVLGKLAEAIYTFKAYPKDTDLKKVASALIEKHPCLKRPGSETGCEGWTLSLKNKMQNYRQKLCELGCAELILNRRNASKQTLKRPRRSELNFLPDIPTGFDEEALENERKWMEEEVKKKDVNMRALNTKMDFTFSLRRREVVEDQPLVSTLKQRWPALFNEEQVYAEFRRINHLDLKSTFLTSLDNNSRGLLKLFRAKVIQRGDCDLETLLDNLDEQMADLTVQRRATALRGLPFYFKEHGTICKTILSSEALEHHKVGMKMGILEVVSSNSSTSRSLSDVVNVAIVLEEEVVLENMGDFVSAFIVLFGMLYALNMEYNKDLRYTFEFIQKVFLNMGTECSKKVQTLMSKLLEN
;
A
#
# COMPACT_ATOMS: atom_id res chain seq x y z
N MET A 1 -37.80 -87.98 -1.82
CA MET A 1 -36.83 -87.21 -1.01
C MET A 1 -35.47 -87.66 -1.52
N LEU A 2 -34.78 -86.75 -2.21
CA LEU A 2 -33.69 -86.91 -3.20
C LEU A 2 -32.45 -87.62 -2.58
N ALA A 3 -31.80 -88.67 -3.13
CA ALA A 3 -31.10 -88.89 -4.43
C ALA A 3 -29.94 -87.90 -4.65
N GLU A 4 -28.71 -88.23 -5.08
CA GLU A 4 -27.90 -89.44 -5.32
C GLU A 4 -26.48 -88.88 -5.69
N ASP A 5 -25.43 -89.68 -5.51
CA ASP A 5 -24.16 -89.73 -6.26
C ASP A 5 -23.29 -88.48 -6.57
N ALA A 6 -21.97 -88.60 -6.30
CA ALA A 6 -20.96 -88.93 -7.33
C ALA A 6 -19.56 -88.28 -7.15
N TRP A 7 -18.53 -89.15 -7.12
CA TRP A 7 -17.27 -89.16 -7.91
C TRP A 7 -16.48 -87.86 -8.16
N LEU A 8 -15.16 -87.68 -7.90
CA LEU A 8 -13.88 -88.40 -8.16
C LEU A 8 -12.95 -87.52 -9.04
N TYR A 9 -11.63 -87.82 -9.00
CA TYR A 9 -10.45 -87.32 -9.76
C TYR A 9 -9.64 -86.19 -9.08
N GLN A 10 -8.40 -86.33 -8.61
CA GLN A 10 -7.22 -87.23 -8.79
C GLN A 10 -6.49 -87.17 -10.15
N ARG A 11 -5.21 -86.74 -10.10
CA ARG A 11 -4.01 -87.22 -10.84
C ARG A 11 -2.82 -86.36 -10.38
N ASP A 12 -1.83 -86.81 -9.62
CA ASP A 12 -0.84 -87.89 -9.78
C ASP A 12 -0.02 -87.83 -11.08
N PHE A 13 1.31 -87.66 -10.92
CA PHE A 13 2.44 -88.49 -11.43
C PHE A 13 3.74 -87.66 -11.31
N TYR A 14 4.66 -87.87 -10.36
CA TYR A 14 5.65 -88.96 -10.18
C TYR A 14 6.70 -89.10 -11.29
N LEU A 15 7.93 -89.30 -10.80
CA LEU A 15 9.12 -89.91 -11.41
C LEU A 15 9.99 -89.04 -12.33
N VAL A 16 11.33 -89.09 -12.36
CA VAL A 16 12.42 -89.64 -11.53
C VAL A 16 13.68 -89.58 -12.44
N ASP A 17 14.86 -89.55 -11.82
CA ASP A 17 16.13 -90.06 -12.37
C ASP A 17 17.08 -89.24 -13.27
N TYR A 18 18.28 -89.09 -12.68
CA TYR A 18 19.60 -89.55 -13.16
C TYR A 18 20.50 -88.68 -14.08
N LEU A 19 21.63 -88.31 -13.46
CA LEU A 19 23.04 -88.57 -13.87
C LEU A 19 23.73 -87.75 -14.99
N VAL A 20 25.00 -87.45 -14.66
CA VAL A 20 26.20 -87.29 -15.53
C VAL A 20 26.69 -85.87 -15.85
N VAL A 21 27.60 -85.43 -14.98
CA VAL A 21 28.93 -84.80 -15.20
C VAL A 21 29.43 -84.67 -16.66
N LEU A 22 29.76 -83.44 -17.12
CA LEU A 22 31.11 -83.01 -17.59
C LEU A 22 31.10 -81.73 -18.46
N ASN A 23 32.07 -80.85 -18.17
CA ASN A 23 32.79 -79.89 -19.03
C ASN A 23 32.26 -78.47 -19.36
N LEU A 24 32.75 -77.49 -18.57
CA LEU A 24 33.46 -76.22 -18.93
C LEU A 24 32.74 -75.12 -19.76
N PRO A 25 33.14 -73.82 -19.64
CA PRO A 25 33.18 -72.92 -18.49
C PRO A 25 32.14 -71.78 -18.66
N ILE A 26 31.25 -71.55 -17.69
CA ILE A 26 30.25 -70.47 -17.80
C ILE A 26 30.85 -69.15 -17.31
N LEU A 27 31.00 -68.23 -18.27
CA LEU A 27 31.18 -66.80 -18.09
C LEU A 27 30.29 -66.25 -16.97
N LEU A 28 30.89 -65.44 -16.10
CA LEU A 28 30.21 -64.45 -15.28
C LEU A 28 29.30 -63.58 -16.17
N ILE A 29 28.00 -63.86 -16.15
CA ILE A 29 26.97 -62.93 -16.62
C ILE A 29 26.14 -62.52 -15.40
N LEU A 30 26.18 -61.22 -15.16
CA LEU A 30 25.44 -60.44 -14.18
C LEU A 30 24.01 -60.95 -13.97
N SER A 31 23.68 -61.31 -12.74
CA SER A 31 22.30 -61.41 -12.28
C SER A 31 21.65 -60.02 -12.35
N PRO A 32 20.45 -59.85 -12.94
CA PRO A 32 19.73 -58.59 -12.88
C PRO A 32 19.18 -58.43 -11.46
N VAL A 33 19.60 -57.36 -10.79
CA VAL A 33 18.97 -56.88 -9.55
C VAL A 33 17.50 -56.57 -9.88
N LEU A 34 16.55 -57.19 -9.18
CA LEU A 34 15.14 -56.81 -9.23
C LEU A 34 15.03 -55.33 -8.87
N GLN A 35 14.81 -54.47 -9.86
CA GLN A 35 14.67 -53.03 -9.65
C GLN A 35 13.24 -52.76 -9.21
N VAL A 36 13.05 -52.60 -7.89
CA VAL A 36 11.75 -52.18 -7.33
C VAL A 36 11.39 -50.82 -7.95
N ALA A 37 10.20 -50.73 -8.54
CA ALA A 37 9.73 -49.54 -9.23
C ALA A 37 8.61 -48.89 -8.43
N MET A 38 8.79 -47.61 -8.09
CA MET A 38 7.82 -46.78 -7.38
C MET A 38 6.90 -46.05 -8.37
N LEU A 39 5.61 -45.97 -8.05
CA LEU A 39 4.60 -45.34 -8.89
C LEU A 39 4.27 -43.92 -8.41
N LEU A 40 4.57 -42.91 -9.21
CA LEU A 40 4.41 -41.51 -8.85
C LEU A 40 3.28 -40.85 -9.64
N ARG A 41 2.42 -40.12 -8.92
CA ARG A 41 1.48 -39.16 -9.51
C ARG A 41 2.09 -37.76 -9.37
N VAL A 42 2.60 -37.20 -10.46
CA VAL A 42 3.29 -35.91 -10.46
C VAL A 42 2.38 -34.80 -10.98
N ILE A 43 2.18 -33.77 -10.17
CA ILE A 43 1.39 -32.57 -10.47
C ILE A 43 2.36 -31.44 -10.84
N LEU A 44 2.38 -31.08 -12.13
CA LEU A 44 3.17 -29.94 -12.65
C LEU A 44 2.35 -28.65 -12.55
N SER A 45 1.05 -28.73 -12.83
CA SER A 45 0.06 -27.67 -12.66
C SER A 45 -1.32 -28.29 -12.40
N PRO A 46 -2.34 -27.53 -11.95
CA PRO A 46 -3.68 -28.07 -11.73
C PRO A 46 -4.27 -28.80 -12.95
N ASP A 47 -3.90 -28.37 -14.16
CA ASP A 47 -4.36 -28.93 -15.44
C ASP A 47 -3.39 -29.97 -16.05
N ASN A 48 -2.21 -30.19 -15.44
CA ASN A 48 -1.16 -31.08 -15.96
C ASN A 48 -0.66 -32.04 -14.87
N VAL A 49 -1.32 -33.20 -14.79
CA VAL A 49 -0.99 -34.28 -13.86
C VAL A 49 -0.56 -35.51 -14.65
N ARG A 50 0.60 -36.07 -14.32
CA ARG A 50 1.18 -37.23 -15.04
C ARG A 50 1.45 -38.38 -14.08
N LYS A 51 1.22 -39.59 -14.55
CA LYS A 51 1.55 -40.83 -13.84
C LYS A 51 2.83 -41.39 -14.43
N ILE A 52 3.85 -41.59 -13.60
CA ILE A 52 5.15 -42.13 -14.01
C ILE A 52 5.57 -43.26 -13.08
N SER A 53 6.37 -44.19 -13.60
CA SER A 53 7.03 -45.24 -12.81
C SER A 53 8.53 -44.93 -12.79
N VAL A 54 9.13 -44.88 -11.61
CA VAL A 54 10.56 -44.59 -11.43
C VAL A 54 11.21 -45.73 -10.63
N PRO A 55 12.50 -46.03 -10.84
CA PRO A 55 13.24 -46.88 -9.90
C PRO A 55 13.15 -46.29 -8.50
N THR A 56 13.08 -47.10 -7.45
CA THR A 56 13.07 -46.59 -6.07
C THR A 56 14.29 -45.70 -5.83
N PRO A 57 14.12 -44.39 -5.61
CA PRO A 57 15.22 -43.45 -5.47
C PRO A 57 15.94 -43.67 -4.14
N SER A 58 17.27 -43.63 -4.15
CA SER A 58 18.10 -43.69 -2.94
C SER A 58 18.29 -42.33 -2.29
N SER A 59 17.97 -41.24 -2.99
CA SER A 59 18.03 -39.86 -2.47
C SER A 59 17.06 -38.93 -3.19
N VAL A 60 16.70 -37.81 -2.56
CA VAL A 60 15.86 -36.75 -3.16
C VAL A 60 16.51 -36.19 -4.44
N LYS A 61 17.84 -36.10 -4.49
CA LYS A 61 18.59 -35.63 -5.67
C LYS A 61 18.48 -36.60 -6.86
N GLU A 62 18.48 -37.90 -6.59
CA GLU A 62 18.26 -38.94 -7.61
C GLU A 62 16.82 -38.90 -8.13
N LEU A 63 15.85 -38.72 -7.23
CA LEU A 63 14.44 -38.51 -7.60
C LEU A 63 14.27 -37.28 -8.52
N CYS A 64 14.87 -36.13 -8.17
CA CYS A 64 14.85 -34.94 -9.01
C CYS A 64 15.43 -35.20 -10.41
N THR A 65 16.54 -35.94 -10.49
CA THR A 65 17.18 -36.27 -11.77
C THR A 65 16.29 -37.17 -12.62
N CYS A 66 15.68 -38.20 -12.02
CA CYS A 66 14.75 -39.09 -12.70
C CYS A 66 13.48 -38.35 -13.19
N LEU A 67 12.97 -37.40 -12.39
CA LEU A 67 11.84 -36.55 -12.78
C LEU A 67 12.19 -35.64 -13.96
N CYS A 68 13.36 -35.01 -13.96
CA CYS A 68 13.84 -34.20 -15.09
C CYS A 68 13.93 -35.03 -16.38
N GLU A 69 14.50 -36.23 -16.32
CA GLU A 69 14.65 -37.11 -17.48
C GLU A 69 13.31 -37.63 -18.01
N LYS A 70 12.43 -38.13 -17.13
CA LYS A 70 11.15 -38.73 -17.56
C LYS A 70 10.10 -37.70 -17.95
N LEU A 71 10.11 -36.52 -17.35
CA LEU A 71 9.14 -35.47 -17.63
C LEU A 71 9.66 -34.43 -18.64
N GLN A 72 10.95 -34.49 -19.00
CA GLN A 72 11.64 -33.52 -19.87
C GLN A 72 11.52 -32.08 -19.32
N ILE A 73 11.73 -31.92 -18.01
CA ILE A 73 11.61 -30.64 -17.29
C ILE A 73 12.97 -30.14 -16.80
N GLU A 74 13.13 -28.81 -16.75
CA GLU A 74 14.35 -28.17 -16.24
C GLU A 74 14.53 -28.39 -14.73
N LYS A 75 15.79 -28.37 -14.27
CA LYS A 75 16.14 -28.42 -12.85
C LYS A 75 15.83 -27.06 -12.20
N GLY A 76 15.46 -27.04 -10.92
CA GLY A 76 15.13 -25.81 -10.19
C GLY A 76 13.74 -25.80 -9.56
N PHE A 77 13.23 -26.98 -9.19
CA PHE A 77 11.95 -27.12 -8.50
C PHE A 77 12.14 -27.81 -7.15
N THR A 78 11.30 -27.44 -6.18
CA THR A 78 11.12 -28.15 -4.92
C THR A 78 10.01 -29.18 -5.07
N ILE A 79 10.14 -30.30 -4.36
CA ILE A 79 9.16 -31.40 -4.38
C ILE A 79 8.32 -31.33 -3.10
N GLN A 80 6.99 -31.34 -3.26
CA GLN A 80 6.04 -31.58 -2.19
C GLN A 80 5.39 -32.95 -2.38
N TYR A 81 5.03 -33.65 -1.30
CA TYR A 81 4.29 -34.92 -1.35
C TYR A 81 3.02 -34.85 -0.49
N GLU A 82 2.02 -35.67 -0.83
CA GLU A 82 0.84 -35.85 0.02
C GLU A 82 1.20 -36.78 1.18
N ASP A 83 1.18 -36.25 2.41
CA ASP A 83 1.54 -37.01 3.63
C ASP A 83 0.30 -37.72 4.21
N PRO A 84 0.30 -39.08 4.28
CA PRO A 84 -0.80 -39.85 4.87
C PRO A 84 -1.10 -39.51 6.33
N ASP A 85 -0.09 -39.10 7.12
CA ASP A 85 -0.23 -38.81 8.55
C ASP A 85 -0.93 -37.44 8.79
N PHE A 86 -0.97 -36.57 7.77
CA PHE A 86 -1.61 -35.25 7.82
C PHE A 86 -2.83 -35.16 6.90
N ASN A 87 -3.62 -36.24 6.78
CA ASN A 87 -4.82 -36.28 5.93
C ASN A 87 -4.53 -35.95 4.45
N ASN A 88 -3.38 -36.37 3.91
CA ASN A 88 -2.91 -36.09 2.55
C ASN A 88 -2.70 -34.59 2.25
N GLN A 89 -2.39 -33.77 3.27
CA GLN A 89 -1.91 -32.41 3.04
C GLN A 89 -0.50 -32.42 2.41
N LEU A 90 -0.15 -31.35 1.70
CA LEU A 90 1.12 -31.25 0.98
C LEU A 90 2.25 -30.81 1.92
N CYS A 91 3.28 -31.64 2.03
CA CYS A 91 4.49 -31.40 2.82
C CYS A 91 5.72 -31.31 1.90
N ASN A 92 6.71 -30.49 2.27
CA ASN A 92 7.96 -30.39 1.51
C ASN A 92 8.80 -31.66 1.75
N LEU A 93 9.30 -32.26 0.68
CA LEU A 93 10.14 -33.45 0.76
C LEU A 93 11.60 -33.07 1.04
N HIS A 94 12.10 -33.39 2.24
CA HIS A 94 13.49 -33.14 2.63
C HIS A 94 14.34 -34.42 2.68
N ASP A 95 13.76 -35.52 3.14
CA ASP A 95 14.37 -36.86 3.11
C ASP A 95 13.56 -37.81 2.22
N ILE A 96 14.24 -38.73 1.52
CA ILE A 96 13.57 -39.72 0.67
C ILE A 96 12.81 -40.77 1.48
N SER A 97 13.19 -40.97 2.74
CA SER A 97 12.55 -41.91 3.68
C SER A 97 11.12 -41.52 4.05
N GLU A 98 10.72 -40.28 3.77
CA GLU A 98 9.38 -39.75 3.98
C GLU A 98 8.36 -40.23 2.93
N LEU A 99 8.83 -40.74 1.77
CA LEU A 99 7.94 -41.25 0.74
C LEU A 99 7.51 -42.69 1.01
N PRO A 100 6.23 -43.04 0.80
CA PRO A 100 5.79 -44.43 0.84
C PRO A 100 6.53 -45.29 -0.20
N PRO A 101 6.86 -46.56 0.11
CA PRO A 101 7.75 -47.38 -0.72
C PRO A 101 7.16 -47.79 -2.08
N GLU A 102 5.84 -47.79 -2.24
CA GLU A 102 5.15 -48.28 -3.44
C GLU A 102 4.60 -47.16 -4.33
N LYS A 103 3.99 -46.13 -3.74
CA LYS A 103 3.31 -45.05 -4.48
C LYS A 103 3.28 -43.74 -3.72
N ALA A 104 3.43 -42.62 -4.41
CA ALA A 104 3.32 -41.28 -3.84
C ALA A 104 2.72 -40.28 -4.83
N THR A 105 2.01 -39.27 -4.33
CA THR A 105 1.63 -38.09 -5.10
C THR A 105 2.65 -36.98 -4.84
N LEU A 106 3.25 -36.43 -5.90
CA LEU A 106 4.20 -35.33 -5.83
C LEU A 106 3.63 -34.08 -6.50
N ARG A 107 3.85 -32.91 -5.90
CA ARG A 107 3.62 -31.61 -6.51
C ARG A 107 4.96 -30.89 -6.64
N LEU A 108 5.26 -30.44 -7.84
CA LEU A 108 6.52 -29.76 -8.11
C LEU A 108 6.29 -28.24 -8.08
N HIS A 109 7.19 -27.47 -7.45
CA HIS A 109 7.09 -26.01 -7.32
C HIS A 109 8.39 -25.35 -7.81
N TRP A 110 8.32 -24.41 -8.75
CA TRP A 110 9.51 -23.86 -9.39
C TRP A 110 10.03 -22.68 -8.56
N GLU A 111 11.27 -22.76 -8.12
CA GLU A 111 11.94 -21.62 -7.49
C GLU A 111 12.37 -20.65 -8.59
N LEU A 112 11.68 -19.51 -8.70
CA LEU A 112 12.09 -18.40 -9.57
C LEU A 112 13.37 -17.77 -8.99
N PHE A 113 14.54 -18.27 -9.40
CA PHE A 113 15.81 -17.60 -9.17
C PHE A 113 15.94 -16.40 -10.12
N LEU A 114 15.72 -15.19 -9.60
CA LEU A 114 16.15 -13.96 -10.27
C LEU A 114 17.68 -13.87 -10.14
N THR A 115 18.43 -14.35 -11.13
CA THR A 115 19.87 -14.11 -11.20
C THR A 115 20.12 -12.68 -11.72
N PRO A 116 20.93 -11.85 -11.05
CA PRO A 116 21.35 -10.57 -11.57
C PRO A 116 22.19 -10.78 -12.84
N ILE A 117 21.86 -10.01 -13.89
CA ILE A 117 22.59 -10.02 -15.17
C ILE A 117 24.02 -9.52 -14.90
N SER A 118 24.99 -10.43 -14.88
CA SER A 118 26.41 -10.08 -14.95
C SER A 118 26.77 -9.85 -16.42
N VAL A 119 26.82 -8.59 -16.83
CA VAL A 119 27.27 -8.19 -18.17
C VAL A 119 28.80 -8.27 -18.19
N HIS A 120 29.34 -9.44 -18.55
CA HIS A 120 30.74 -9.54 -18.94
C HIS A 120 30.91 -9.03 -20.38
N SER A 121 31.31 -7.76 -20.51
CA SER A 121 31.98 -7.25 -21.71
C SER A 121 33.46 -7.03 -21.36
N LYS A 122 34.34 -7.89 -21.87
CA LYS A 122 35.77 -7.57 -21.97
C LYS A 122 35.95 -6.61 -23.14
N LEU A 123 36.65 -5.49 -22.94
CA LEU A 123 37.73 -5.01 -23.81
C LEU A 123 38.41 -3.74 -23.23
N THR A 124 39.72 -3.88 -22.93
CA THR A 124 40.84 -2.93 -23.16
C THR A 124 40.73 -1.42 -22.83
N ASP A 125 41.58 -0.96 -21.89
CA ASP A 125 42.16 0.40 -21.79
C ASP A 125 43.14 0.67 -22.97
N PRO A 126 43.41 1.92 -23.45
CA PRO A 126 44.04 3.05 -22.71
C PRO A 126 43.65 4.49 -23.22
N PRO A 127 44.43 5.59 -23.04
CA PRO A 127 44.58 6.43 -21.83
C PRO A 127 44.22 7.95 -22.03
N ALA A 128 44.09 8.67 -20.90
CA ALA A 128 44.33 10.11 -20.63
C ALA A 128 43.85 11.21 -21.62
N ASP A 129 42.89 12.06 -21.21
CA ASP A 129 43.11 13.48 -20.87
C ASP A 129 41.80 14.28 -20.62
N ALA A 130 41.93 15.25 -19.69
CA ALA A 130 41.20 16.52 -19.51
C ALA A 130 39.74 16.58 -18.98
N GLU A 131 39.65 17.10 -17.74
CA GLU A 131 38.68 18.04 -17.15
C GLU A 131 37.19 17.99 -17.51
N SER A 132 36.33 17.73 -16.51
CA SER A 132 35.50 18.79 -15.89
C SER A 132 34.47 18.24 -14.89
N THR A 133 34.59 18.72 -13.64
CA THR A 133 33.54 19.15 -12.70
C THR A 133 32.14 18.52 -12.75
N LEU A 134 31.76 17.79 -11.69
CA LEU A 134 30.68 18.16 -10.75
C LEU A 134 30.46 17.08 -9.67
N SER A 135 30.19 17.57 -8.46
CA SER A 135 30.23 16.90 -7.17
C SER A 135 29.27 15.71 -6.99
N ILE A 136 29.80 14.62 -6.45
CA ILE A 136 29.05 13.47 -5.91
C ILE A 136 28.89 13.67 -4.40
N GLN A 137 27.66 13.64 -3.90
CA GLN A 137 27.38 13.30 -2.50
C GLN A 137 27.00 11.81 -2.37
N PRO A 138 27.37 11.15 -1.26
CA PRO A 138 27.43 9.70 -1.17
C PRO A 138 26.08 9.09 -0.80
N SER A 139 25.67 8.06 -1.55
CA SER A 139 24.62 7.12 -1.15
C SER A 139 25.27 5.87 -0.56
N THR A 140 25.10 5.66 0.75
CA THR A 140 25.39 4.37 1.40
C THR A 140 24.11 3.57 1.55
N SER A 141 23.97 2.60 0.65
CA SER A 141 23.50 1.22 0.80
C SER A 141 22.64 0.78 2.00
N ALA A 142 21.48 0.24 1.63
CA ALA A 142 21.03 -1.14 1.86
C ALA A 142 20.80 -1.63 3.31
N THR A 143 19.52 -1.75 3.69
CA THR A 143 18.89 -2.95 4.29
C THR A 143 17.38 -2.79 4.21
N SER A 144 16.69 -3.37 3.21
CA SER A 144 15.22 -3.35 3.18
C SER A 144 14.65 -4.44 2.26
N SER A 145 14.79 -5.71 2.63
CA SER A 145 14.08 -6.79 1.92
C SER A 145 12.69 -7.06 2.51
N ASN A 146 12.42 -6.63 3.76
CA ASN A 146 11.14 -6.91 4.44
C ASN A 146 10.15 -5.72 4.41
N SER A 147 10.62 -4.49 4.23
CA SER A 147 9.76 -3.30 4.09
C SER A 147 8.96 -3.31 2.77
N THR A 148 9.51 -3.97 1.74
CA THR A 148 8.95 -4.03 0.39
C THR A 148 7.67 -4.86 0.31
N GLN A 149 7.47 -5.82 1.22
CA GLN A 149 6.25 -6.66 1.24
C GLN A 149 5.06 -5.97 1.91
N VAL A 150 5.28 -5.08 2.88
CA VAL A 150 4.21 -4.27 3.49
C VAL A 150 3.75 -3.17 2.52
N ALA A 151 4.69 -2.62 1.76
CA ALA A 151 4.42 -1.60 0.75
C ALA A 151 3.55 -2.12 -0.40
N SER A 152 3.55 -3.42 -0.72
CA SER A 152 2.85 -3.94 -1.90
C SER A 152 1.32 -3.94 -1.82
N LEU A 153 0.74 -3.74 -0.62
CA LEU A 153 -0.72 -3.65 -0.42
C LEU A 153 -1.20 -2.22 -0.15
N LEU A 154 -0.29 -1.30 0.13
CA LEU A 154 -0.60 0.12 0.34
C LEU A 154 -0.49 0.86 -0.99
N ARG A 155 -1.43 1.76 -1.27
CA ARG A 155 -1.44 2.51 -2.54
C ARG A 155 -0.40 3.62 -2.53
N SER A 156 0.83 3.31 -2.94
CA SER A 156 1.98 4.20 -2.81
C SER A 156 2.07 5.34 -3.82
N GLU A 157 1.26 5.34 -4.88
CA GLU A 157 1.47 6.23 -6.03
C GLU A 157 0.38 7.32 -6.16
N HIS A 158 0.82 8.57 -6.28
CA HIS A 158 -0.05 9.65 -6.73
C HIS A 158 -0.43 9.47 -8.20
N TRP A 159 -1.60 10.00 -8.58
CA TRP A 159 -2.05 9.91 -9.97
C TRP A 159 -1.04 10.58 -10.91
N PRO A 160 -0.46 9.87 -11.88
CA PRO A 160 0.63 10.39 -12.69
C PRO A 160 0.12 11.43 -13.70
N SER A 161 1.01 12.34 -14.12
CA SER A 161 0.70 13.34 -15.15
C SER A 161 0.43 12.67 -16.50
N LYS A 162 1.24 11.66 -16.87
CA LYS A 162 1.00 10.71 -17.96
C LYS A 162 0.84 9.31 -17.38
N PHE A 163 -0.26 8.62 -17.69
CA PHE A 163 -0.55 7.30 -17.13
C PHE A 163 0.33 6.22 -17.80
N PRO A 164 1.08 5.42 -17.04
CA PRO A 164 1.90 4.34 -17.60
C PRO A 164 1.01 3.19 -18.06
N ILE A 165 1.04 2.87 -19.35
CA ILE A 165 0.27 1.74 -19.89
C ILE A 165 1.06 0.44 -19.62
N PRO A 166 0.49 -0.50 -18.84
CA PRO A 166 1.14 -1.76 -18.50
C PRO A 166 1.42 -2.59 -19.78
N CYS A 167 2.35 -3.53 -19.68
CA CYS A 167 2.54 -4.53 -20.71
C CYS A 167 1.36 -5.51 -20.72
N PHE A 168 0.89 -5.85 -21.91
CA PHE A 168 -0.07 -6.93 -22.10
C PHE A 168 0.64 -8.28 -22.31
N SER A 169 -0.12 -9.36 -22.44
CA SER A 169 0.39 -10.66 -22.85
C SER A 169 1.15 -10.54 -24.16
N TYR A 170 2.11 -11.45 -24.36
CA TYR A 170 2.97 -11.42 -25.54
C TYR A 170 2.17 -11.49 -26.85
N ASP A 171 1.10 -12.29 -26.91
CA ASP A 171 0.30 -12.40 -28.12
C ASP A 171 -0.57 -11.16 -28.38
N VAL A 172 -1.06 -10.48 -27.34
CA VAL A 172 -1.78 -9.22 -27.49
C VAL A 172 -0.83 -8.10 -27.91
N GLU A 173 0.34 -7.97 -27.30
CA GLU A 173 1.34 -6.97 -27.71
C GLU A 173 1.76 -7.18 -29.18
N LEU A 174 2.00 -8.42 -29.60
CA LEU A 174 2.35 -8.72 -30.99
C LEU A 174 1.22 -8.34 -31.97
N LYS A 175 -0.05 -8.58 -31.60
CA LYS A 175 -1.21 -8.18 -32.40
C LYS A 175 -1.34 -6.65 -32.48
N LEU A 176 -1.15 -5.95 -31.35
CA LEU A 176 -1.21 -4.49 -31.28
C LEU A 176 -0.07 -3.86 -32.08
N GLN A 177 1.13 -4.42 -32.04
CA GLN A 177 2.28 -3.95 -32.82
C GLN A 177 2.01 -4.07 -34.32
N LYS A 178 1.60 -5.25 -34.80
CA LYS A 178 1.25 -5.45 -36.22
C LYS A 178 0.11 -4.53 -36.68
N ALA A 179 -0.89 -4.33 -35.82
CA ALA A 179 -2.01 -3.45 -36.12
C ALA A 179 -1.60 -1.97 -36.13
N ASN A 180 -0.67 -1.54 -35.27
CA ASN A 180 -0.09 -0.21 -35.31
C ASN A 180 0.68 0.03 -36.62
N GLU A 181 1.46 -0.94 -37.09
CA GLU A 181 2.15 -0.84 -38.38
C GLU A 181 1.17 -0.72 -39.56
N GLU A 182 0.05 -1.47 -39.53
CA GLU A 182 -1.00 -1.35 -40.54
C GLU A 182 -1.74 -0.01 -40.45
N TYR A 183 -1.92 0.52 -39.24
CA TYR A 183 -2.50 1.84 -39.01
C TYR A 183 -1.60 2.96 -39.53
N GLU A 184 -0.28 2.88 -39.33
CA GLU A 184 0.67 3.87 -39.86
C GLU A 184 0.72 3.85 -41.39
N LYS A 185 0.64 2.66 -42.00
CA LYS A 185 0.70 2.50 -43.45
C LYS A 185 -0.60 2.92 -44.15
N ASN A 186 -1.75 2.50 -43.61
CA ASN A 186 -3.03 2.54 -44.31
C ASN A 186 -4.12 3.35 -43.58
N GLY A 187 -3.83 3.88 -42.38
CA GLY A 187 -4.81 4.57 -41.53
C GLY A 187 -5.91 3.66 -40.98
N LYS A 188 -5.75 2.33 -41.09
CA LYS A 188 -6.77 1.35 -40.77
C LYS A 188 -6.72 0.95 -39.31
N SER A 189 -7.79 1.22 -38.57
CA SER A 189 -7.93 0.83 -37.16
C SER A 189 -8.15 -0.67 -36.99
N LEU A 190 -7.70 -1.19 -35.84
CA LEU A 190 -7.91 -2.58 -35.45
C LEU A 190 -9.36 -2.81 -35.02
N THR A 191 -9.98 -3.85 -35.55
CA THR A 191 -11.22 -4.39 -34.98
C THR A 191 -10.87 -5.12 -33.68
N VAL A 192 -11.15 -4.48 -32.55
CA VAL A 192 -10.84 -5.02 -31.21
C VAL A 192 -11.72 -6.23 -30.93
N SER A 193 -11.13 -7.43 -30.89
CA SER A 193 -11.84 -8.66 -30.49
C SER A 193 -12.18 -8.62 -28.99
N ARG A 194 -13.14 -9.46 -28.58
CA ARG A 194 -13.56 -9.54 -27.17
C ARG A 194 -12.41 -9.91 -26.23
N ASP A 195 -11.51 -10.78 -26.66
CA ASP A 195 -10.41 -11.26 -25.81
C ASP A 195 -9.36 -10.16 -25.57
N ILE A 196 -8.96 -9.45 -26.63
CA ILE A 196 -8.05 -8.30 -26.53
C ILE A 196 -8.66 -7.22 -25.64
N LEU A 197 -9.96 -6.94 -25.82
CA LEU A 197 -10.66 -5.95 -25.01
C LEU A 197 -10.64 -6.33 -23.52
N MET A 198 -10.94 -7.59 -23.19
CA MET A 198 -11.02 -8.06 -21.81
C MET A 198 -9.66 -8.04 -21.11
N GLU A 199 -8.59 -8.39 -21.83
CA GLU A 199 -7.24 -8.39 -21.31
C GLU A 199 -6.70 -6.97 -21.09
N VAL A 200 -6.80 -6.11 -22.10
CA VAL A 200 -6.37 -4.70 -22.01
C VAL A 200 -7.10 -4.00 -20.86
N LEU A 201 -8.43 -4.15 -20.78
CA LEU A 201 -9.20 -3.60 -19.68
C LEU A 201 -8.85 -4.25 -18.33
N GLY A 202 -8.50 -5.54 -18.30
CA GLY A 202 -8.04 -6.25 -17.11
C GLY A 202 -6.77 -5.65 -16.54
N LYS A 203 -5.71 -5.60 -17.36
CA LYS A 203 -4.41 -5.03 -16.98
C LYS A 203 -4.50 -3.55 -16.63
N LEU A 204 -5.29 -2.78 -17.37
CA LEU A 204 -5.54 -1.38 -17.03
C LEU A 204 -6.32 -1.24 -15.72
N ALA A 205 -7.30 -2.09 -15.43
CA ALA A 205 -8.02 -2.03 -14.16
C ALA A 205 -7.12 -2.34 -12.97
N GLU A 206 -6.27 -3.36 -13.08
CA GLU A 206 -5.22 -3.68 -12.10
C GLU A 206 -4.31 -2.46 -11.88
N ALA A 207 -3.76 -1.90 -12.96
CA ALA A 207 -2.87 -0.74 -12.91
C ALA A 207 -3.57 0.53 -12.40
N ILE A 208 -4.83 0.79 -12.73
CA ILE A 208 -5.57 1.93 -12.19
C ILE A 208 -5.79 1.78 -10.69
N TYR A 209 -6.09 0.55 -10.24
CA TYR A 209 -6.43 0.26 -8.86
C TYR A 209 -5.24 0.50 -7.90
N THR A 210 -4.00 0.34 -8.35
CA THR A 210 -2.81 0.67 -7.54
C THR A 210 -2.73 2.15 -7.18
N PHE A 211 -3.30 3.04 -8.01
CA PHE A 211 -3.42 4.47 -7.72
C PHE A 211 -4.71 4.82 -6.99
N LYS A 212 -5.86 4.36 -7.51
CA LYS A 212 -7.20 4.74 -7.01
C LYS A 212 -8.20 3.60 -7.17
N ALA A 213 -8.86 3.23 -6.07
CA ALA A 213 -10.05 2.36 -6.13
C ALA A 213 -11.23 3.01 -6.88
N TYR A 214 -11.40 4.33 -6.72
CA TYR A 214 -12.50 5.11 -7.31
C TYR A 214 -11.96 6.23 -8.23
N PRO A 215 -11.44 5.88 -9.43
CA PRO A 215 -10.97 6.87 -10.40
C PRO A 215 -12.13 7.73 -10.91
N LYS A 216 -11.87 9.02 -11.16
CA LYS A 216 -12.85 9.95 -11.72
C LYS A 216 -12.96 9.80 -13.24
N ASP A 217 -14.03 10.32 -13.83
CA ASP A 217 -14.18 10.35 -15.29
C ASP A 217 -13.01 11.09 -15.98
N THR A 218 -12.46 12.14 -15.35
CA THR A 218 -11.25 12.85 -15.83
C THR A 218 -10.00 11.98 -15.80
N ASP A 219 -9.87 11.13 -14.76
CA ASP A 219 -8.75 10.22 -14.60
C ASP A 219 -8.82 9.13 -15.67
N LEU A 220 -9.99 8.52 -15.85
CA LEU A 220 -10.25 7.48 -16.86
C LEU A 220 -10.03 8.00 -18.29
N LYS A 221 -10.40 9.25 -18.58
CA LYS A 221 -10.11 9.90 -19.87
C LYS A 221 -8.60 9.98 -20.13
N LYS A 222 -7.79 10.35 -19.12
CA LYS A 222 -6.32 10.38 -19.25
C LYS A 222 -5.74 8.99 -19.55
N VAL A 223 -6.26 7.94 -18.89
CA VAL A 223 -5.84 6.56 -19.20
C VAL A 223 -6.20 6.17 -20.62
N ALA A 224 -7.43 6.45 -21.05
CA ALA A 224 -7.88 6.15 -22.40
C ALA A 224 -7.06 6.90 -23.47
N SER A 225 -6.72 8.17 -23.22
CA SER A 225 -5.84 8.94 -24.09
C SER A 225 -4.42 8.37 -24.14
N ALA A 226 -3.83 8.00 -22.99
CA ALA A 226 -2.50 7.38 -22.94
C ALA A 226 -2.46 6.01 -23.65
N LEU A 227 -3.56 5.24 -23.58
CA LEU A 227 -3.70 3.97 -24.30
C LEU A 227 -3.65 4.18 -25.82
N ILE A 228 -4.35 5.19 -26.33
CA ILE A 228 -4.39 5.51 -27.76
C ILE A 228 -3.07 6.13 -28.23
N GLU A 229 -2.42 6.93 -27.39
CA GLU A 229 -1.08 7.49 -27.67
C GLU A 229 -0.06 6.36 -27.86
N LYS A 230 -0.11 5.31 -27.02
CA LYS A 230 0.76 4.12 -27.15
C LYS A 230 0.33 3.18 -28.28
N HIS A 231 -0.98 3.01 -28.50
CA HIS A 231 -1.52 2.12 -29.53
C HIS A 231 -2.56 2.84 -30.42
N PRO A 232 -2.11 3.62 -31.41
CA PRO A 232 -3.00 4.36 -32.31
C PRO A 232 -4.02 3.48 -33.05
N CYS A 233 -3.69 2.21 -33.30
CA CYS A 233 -4.61 1.25 -33.94
C CYS A 233 -5.92 1.04 -33.16
N LEU A 234 -5.96 1.36 -31.86
CA LEU A 234 -7.13 1.23 -31.00
C LEU A 234 -8.09 2.43 -31.05
N LYS A 235 -7.77 3.47 -31.84
CA LYS A 235 -8.62 4.64 -32.00
C LYS A 235 -9.96 4.23 -32.63
N ARG A 236 -11.08 4.49 -31.94
CA ARG A 236 -12.42 4.21 -32.48
C ARG A 236 -12.86 5.30 -33.47
N PRO A 237 -13.45 4.95 -34.62
CA PRO A 237 -13.96 5.92 -35.59
C PRO A 237 -15.20 6.65 -35.04
N GLY A 238 -15.33 7.96 -35.35
CA GLY A 238 -16.52 8.77 -35.04
C GLY A 238 -16.41 9.74 -33.86
N SER A 239 -15.23 9.90 -33.23
CA SER A 239 -14.97 10.88 -32.17
C SER A 239 -13.65 11.59 -32.45
N GLU A 240 -13.56 12.92 -32.22
CA GLU A 240 -12.33 13.73 -32.46
C GLU A 240 -11.10 13.12 -31.77
N THR A 241 -11.28 12.63 -30.54
CA THR A 241 -10.21 12.03 -29.73
C THR A 241 -10.15 10.50 -29.84
N GLY A 242 -11.26 9.83 -30.19
CA GLY A 242 -11.36 8.38 -30.30
C GLY A 242 -11.25 7.62 -28.96
N CYS A 243 -11.17 8.32 -27.83
CA CYS A 243 -10.92 7.76 -26.48
C CYS A 243 -12.19 7.53 -25.63
N GLU A 244 -13.34 8.08 -26.05
CA GLU A 244 -14.58 8.04 -25.28
C GLU A 244 -15.11 6.61 -25.07
N GLY A 245 -15.04 5.78 -26.11
CA GLY A 245 -15.45 4.38 -26.02
C GLY A 245 -14.60 3.57 -25.04
N TRP A 246 -13.30 3.87 -24.96
CA TRP A 246 -12.39 3.27 -23.97
C TRP A 246 -12.66 3.79 -22.57
N THR A 247 -12.93 5.08 -22.42
CA THR A 247 -13.30 5.71 -21.15
C THR A 247 -14.54 5.02 -20.53
N LEU A 248 -15.59 4.82 -21.33
CA LEU A 248 -16.81 4.13 -20.88
C LEU A 248 -16.54 2.65 -20.53
N SER A 249 -15.73 1.97 -21.35
CA SER A 249 -15.36 0.57 -21.12
C SER A 249 -14.56 0.41 -19.82
N LEU A 250 -13.63 1.32 -19.55
CA LEU A 250 -12.86 1.38 -18.31
C LEU A 250 -13.74 1.69 -17.11
N LYS A 251 -14.71 2.60 -17.24
CA LYS A 251 -15.67 2.90 -16.16
C LYS A 251 -16.45 1.66 -15.73
N ASN A 252 -16.98 0.91 -16.70
CA ASN A 252 -17.69 -0.35 -16.45
C ASN A 252 -16.74 -1.42 -15.89
N LYS A 253 -15.53 -1.54 -16.44
CA LYS A 253 -14.54 -2.49 -15.95
C LYS A 253 -14.14 -2.22 -14.50
N MET A 254 -13.90 -0.96 -14.14
CA MET A 254 -13.55 -0.57 -12.77
C MET A 254 -14.69 -0.85 -11.79
N GLN A 255 -15.94 -0.68 -12.21
CA GLN A 255 -17.10 -1.07 -11.41
C GLN A 255 -17.13 -2.58 -11.15
N ASN A 256 -16.95 -3.40 -12.18
CA ASN A 256 -16.90 -4.86 -12.05
C ASN A 256 -15.68 -5.33 -11.25
N TYR A 257 -14.53 -4.68 -11.44
CA TYR A 257 -13.29 -5.01 -10.74
C TYR A 257 -13.42 -4.75 -9.24
N ARG A 258 -14.00 -3.61 -8.84
CA ARG A 258 -14.34 -3.35 -7.43
C ARG A 258 -15.34 -4.36 -6.86
N GLN A 259 -16.34 -4.75 -7.64
CA GLN A 259 -17.30 -5.77 -7.19
C GLN A 259 -16.58 -7.11 -6.93
N LYS A 260 -15.71 -7.55 -7.84
CA LYS A 260 -14.91 -8.76 -7.68
C LYS A 260 -14.02 -8.68 -6.42
N LEU A 261 -13.31 -7.58 -6.21
CA LEU A 261 -12.46 -7.41 -5.02
C LEU A 261 -13.27 -7.37 -3.71
N CYS A 262 -14.47 -6.78 -3.75
CA CYS A 262 -15.40 -6.82 -2.61
C CYS A 262 -15.87 -8.24 -2.28
N GLU A 263 -16.15 -9.07 -3.30
CA GLU A 263 -16.53 -10.48 -3.13
C GLU A 263 -15.35 -11.32 -2.59
N LEU A 264 -14.12 -10.90 -2.86
CA LEU A 264 -12.89 -11.52 -2.33
C LEU A 264 -12.52 -11.07 -0.90
N GLY A 265 -13.31 -10.21 -0.27
CA GLY A 265 -13.08 -9.81 1.12
C GLY A 265 -12.31 -8.49 1.32
N CYS A 266 -12.04 -7.71 0.27
CA CYS A 266 -11.29 -6.45 0.41
C CYS A 266 -12.06 -5.45 1.28
N ALA A 267 -11.53 -5.17 2.48
CA ALA A 267 -12.26 -4.49 3.54
C ALA A 267 -12.62 -3.04 3.19
N GLU A 268 -11.73 -2.36 2.46
CA GLU A 268 -11.93 -1.00 1.95
C GLU A 268 -13.18 -0.87 1.06
N LEU A 269 -13.49 -1.88 0.24
CA LEU A 269 -14.62 -1.86 -0.69
C LEU A 269 -15.92 -2.33 -0.05
N ILE A 270 -15.85 -3.23 0.94
CA ILE A 270 -17.00 -3.75 1.69
C ILE A 270 -17.69 -2.62 2.48
N LEU A 271 -16.91 -1.74 3.11
CA LEU A 271 -17.46 -0.62 3.88
C LEU A 271 -18.24 0.37 3.01
N ASN A 272 -17.81 0.60 1.78
CA ASN A 272 -18.51 1.46 0.83
C ASN A 272 -19.84 0.88 0.31
N ARG A 273 -20.08 -0.43 0.47
CA ARG A 273 -21.31 -1.13 0.06
C ARG A 273 -22.40 -1.16 1.13
N ARG A 274 -22.06 -1.03 2.42
CA ARG A 274 -23.06 -1.09 3.52
C ARG A 274 -24.07 0.06 3.37
N ASN A 275 -25.34 -0.31 3.19
CA ASN A 275 -26.47 0.60 3.03
C ASN A 275 -26.48 1.69 4.13
N ALA A 276 -26.92 2.88 3.75
CA ALA A 276 -27.01 4.07 4.60
C ALA A 276 -27.81 3.89 5.90
N SER A 277 -28.54 2.77 6.07
CA SER A 277 -29.39 2.47 7.22
C SER A 277 -28.67 1.83 8.42
N LYS A 278 -27.36 1.50 8.33
CA LYS A 278 -26.56 0.98 9.46
C LYS A 278 -25.25 1.76 9.68
N GLN A 279 -25.19 3.04 9.32
CA GLN A 279 -23.96 3.84 9.42
C GLN A 279 -23.68 4.28 10.87
N THR A 280 -22.79 3.56 11.55
CA THR A 280 -22.02 4.10 12.70
C THR A 280 -20.59 4.48 12.30
N LEU A 281 -20.12 4.03 11.13
CA LEU A 281 -18.75 4.26 10.68
C LEU A 281 -18.65 5.49 9.75
N LYS A 282 -17.75 6.41 10.10
CA LYS A 282 -17.43 7.59 9.29
C LYS A 282 -16.86 7.15 7.94
N ARG A 283 -17.31 7.79 6.85
CA ARG A 283 -16.81 7.52 5.50
C ARG A 283 -15.38 8.06 5.29
N PRO A 284 -14.55 7.39 4.47
CA PRO A 284 -13.24 7.91 4.08
C PRO A 284 -13.36 9.32 3.51
N ARG A 285 -12.40 10.19 3.85
CA ARG A 285 -12.24 11.43 3.07
C ARG A 285 -11.75 11.05 1.68
N ARG A 286 -12.23 11.75 0.64
CA ARG A 286 -11.93 11.42 -0.77
C ARG A 286 -10.43 11.40 -1.14
N SER A 287 -9.56 11.94 -0.29
CA SER A 287 -8.09 11.95 -0.47
C SER A 287 -7.36 10.82 0.27
N GLU A 288 -8.03 10.11 1.17
CA GLU A 288 -7.42 9.05 1.96
C GLU A 288 -7.23 7.82 1.07
N LEU A 289 -5.98 7.53 0.74
CA LEU A 289 -5.61 6.42 -0.13
C LEU A 289 -5.67 5.10 0.63
N ASN A 290 -5.25 5.06 1.88
CA ASN A 290 -5.27 3.84 2.69
C ASN A 290 -6.21 4.04 3.90
N PHE A 291 -7.51 4.06 3.63
CA PHE A 291 -8.51 4.26 4.68
C PHE A 291 -8.63 3.06 5.62
N LEU A 292 -8.63 1.85 5.05
CA LEU A 292 -8.72 0.58 5.78
C LEU A 292 -7.96 -0.49 4.98
N PRO A 293 -6.61 -0.48 5.04
CA PRO A 293 -5.79 -1.40 4.28
C PRO A 293 -5.87 -2.82 4.85
N ASP A 294 -5.75 -3.82 3.96
CA ASP A 294 -5.75 -5.23 4.34
C ASP A 294 -4.47 -5.59 5.13
N ILE A 295 -4.56 -6.65 5.94
CA ILE A 295 -3.40 -7.17 6.68
C ILE A 295 -2.31 -7.62 5.69
N PRO A 296 -1.03 -7.25 5.91
CA PRO A 296 0.07 -7.68 5.06
C PRO A 296 0.13 -9.19 4.85
N THR A 297 0.38 -9.63 3.62
CA THR A 297 0.41 -11.05 3.27
C THR A 297 1.50 -11.78 4.07
N GLY A 298 1.13 -12.87 4.74
CA GLY A 298 2.04 -13.68 5.56
C GLY A 298 2.05 -13.33 7.05
N PHE A 299 1.24 -12.36 7.48
CA PHE A 299 1.05 -12.02 8.89
C PHE A 299 -0.36 -12.37 9.35
N ASP A 300 -0.48 -12.90 10.55
CA ASP A 300 -1.73 -13.02 11.27
C ASP A 300 -1.94 -11.79 12.18
N GLU A 301 -3.18 -11.64 12.64
CA GLU A 301 -3.57 -10.57 13.55
C GLU A 301 -2.84 -10.66 14.90
N GLU A 302 -2.54 -11.88 15.35
CA GLU A 302 -1.83 -12.14 16.60
C GLU A 302 -0.36 -11.69 16.54
N ALA A 303 0.35 -11.93 15.43
CA ALA A 303 1.70 -11.40 15.25
C ALA A 303 1.71 -9.87 15.29
N LEU A 304 0.77 -9.20 14.61
CA LEU A 304 0.71 -7.73 14.63
C LEU A 304 0.39 -7.18 16.03
N GLU A 305 -0.44 -7.86 16.82
CA GLU A 305 -0.70 -7.48 18.21
C GLU A 305 0.53 -7.69 19.12
N ASN A 306 1.34 -8.72 18.86
CA ASN A 306 2.62 -8.90 19.56
C ASN A 306 3.62 -7.78 19.23
N GLU A 307 3.67 -7.34 17.98
CA GLU A 307 4.48 -6.18 17.58
C GLU A 307 3.98 -4.88 18.22
N ARG A 308 2.66 -4.71 18.38
CA ARG A 308 2.10 -3.57 19.13
C ARG A 308 2.55 -3.57 20.59
N LYS A 309 2.45 -4.71 21.29
CA LYS A 309 2.91 -4.84 22.69
C LYS A 309 4.38 -4.49 22.84
N TRP A 310 5.21 -4.91 21.88
CA TRP A 310 6.63 -4.54 21.86
C TRP A 310 6.82 -3.02 21.78
N MET A 311 6.09 -2.33 20.89
CA MET A 311 6.18 -0.87 20.75
C MET A 311 5.70 -0.12 21.99
N GLU A 312 4.67 -0.63 22.67
CA GLU A 312 4.17 -0.05 23.91
C GLU A 312 5.25 -0.01 24.98
N GLU A 313 6.02 -1.08 25.12
CA GLU A 313 7.15 -1.16 26.05
C GLU A 313 8.37 -0.36 25.57
N GLU A 314 8.63 -0.30 24.26
CA GLU A 314 9.75 0.44 23.69
C GLU A 314 9.64 1.95 23.95
N VAL A 315 8.44 2.52 23.82
CA VAL A 315 8.20 3.96 24.05
C VAL A 315 8.39 4.36 25.52
N LYS A 316 8.27 3.41 26.46
CA LYS A 316 8.51 3.65 27.89
C LYS A 316 10.01 3.74 28.24
N LYS A 317 10.91 3.35 27.33
CA LYS A 317 12.36 3.37 27.57
C LYS A 317 12.92 4.79 27.46
N LYS A 318 14.01 5.06 28.18
CA LYS A 318 14.74 6.33 28.08
C LYS A 318 15.49 6.47 26.75
N ASP A 319 16.05 5.36 26.26
CA ASP A 319 16.74 5.28 24.97
C ASP A 319 15.85 4.49 24.01
N VAL A 320 15.04 5.22 23.25
CA VAL A 320 14.05 4.64 22.34
C VAL A 320 14.72 4.31 21.02
N ASN A 321 14.64 3.05 20.58
CA ASN A 321 15.12 2.65 19.26
C ASN A 321 14.15 3.13 18.17
N MET A 322 14.30 4.39 17.77
CA MET A 322 13.45 5.04 16.77
C MET A 322 13.42 4.29 15.42
N ARG A 323 14.52 3.66 15.00
CA ARG A 323 14.55 2.89 13.75
C ARG A 323 13.66 1.66 13.81
N ALA A 324 13.78 0.89 14.89
CA ALA A 324 12.94 -0.28 15.11
C ALA A 324 11.47 0.14 15.30
N LEU A 325 11.21 1.19 16.08
CA LEU A 325 9.87 1.73 16.30
C LEU A 325 9.19 2.13 14.99
N ASN A 326 9.88 2.88 14.12
CA ASN A 326 9.36 3.31 12.82
C ASN A 326 8.99 2.12 11.93
N THR A 327 9.87 1.12 11.93
CA THR A 327 9.66 -0.11 11.16
C THR A 327 8.42 -0.85 11.65
N LYS A 328 8.25 -1.01 12.97
CA LYS A 328 7.08 -1.66 13.55
C LYS A 328 5.79 -0.85 13.33
N MET A 329 5.87 0.48 13.38
CA MET A 329 4.76 1.38 13.07
C MET A 329 4.26 1.22 11.62
N ASP A 330 5.15 0.87 10.67
CA ASP A 330 4.76 0.53 9.29
C ASP A 330 4.03 -0.82 9.23
N PHE A 331 4.58 -1.86 9.88
CA PHE A 331 3.98 -3.20 9.89
C PHE A 331 2.57 -3.22 10.49
N THR A 332 2.36 -2.48 11.58
CA THR A 332 1.09 -2.48 12.31
C THR A 332 0.08 -1.46 11.78
N PHE A 333 0.35 -0.78 10.67
CA PHE A 333 -0.52 0.28 10.15
C PHE A 333 -1.94 -0.22 9.88
N SER A 334 -2.11 -1.40 9.28
CA SER A 334 -3.42 -2.00 9.00
C SER A 334 -4.20 -2.30 10.28
N LEU A 335 -3.55 -2.93 11.27
CA LEU A 335 -4.14 -3.23 12.57
C LEU A 335 -4.60 -1.95 13.28
N ARG A 336 -3.72 -0.96 13.40
CA ARG A 336 -4.01 0.33 14.03
C ARG A 336 -5.14 1.06 13.31
N ARG A 337 -5.12 1.09 11.98
CA ARG A 337 -6.14 1.80 11.20
C ARG A 337 -7.50 1.14 11.32
N ARG A 338 -7.55 -0.20 11.35
CA ARG A 338 -8.78 -0.95 11.60
C ARG A 338 -9.35 -0.62 12.98
N GLU A 339 -8.53 -0.64 14.03
CA GLU A 339 -8.96 -0.26 15.40
C GLU A 339 -9.53 1.18 15.43
N VAL A 340 -8.81 2.15 14.84
CA VAL A 340 -9.26 3.56 14.79
C VAL A 340 -10.58 3.73 14.03
N VAL A 341 -10.76 3.03 12.90
CA VAL A 341 -11.90 3.23 12.02
C VAL A 341 -13.12 2.42 12.46
N GLU A 342 -12.93 1.16 12.85
CA GLU A 342 -14.01 0.22 13.19
C GLU A 342 -14.44 0.34 14.64
N ASP A 343 -13.48 0.34 15.59
CA ASP A 343 -13.79 0.33 17.02
C ASP A 343 -14.06 1.73 17.58
N GLN A 344 -13.54 2.77 16.91
CA GLN A 344 -13.65 4.19 17.31
C GLN A 344 -13.40 4.41 18.82
N PRO A 345 -12.28 3.91 19.37
CA PRO A 345 -11.96 4.10 20.78
C PRO A 345 -11.70 5.58 21.10
N LEU A 346 -11.85 5.93 22.39
CA LEU A 346 -11.47 7.25 22.91
C LEU A 346 -9.98 7.51 22.67
N VAL A 347 -9.63 8.79 22.52
CA VAL A 347 -8.24 9.24 22.36
C VAL A 347 -7.34 8.74 23.50
N SER A 348 -7.86 8.70 24.72
CA SER A 348 -7.14 8.18 25.91
C SER A 348 -6.78 6.71 25.78
N THR A 349 -7.72 5.89 25.31
CA THR A 349 -7.50 4.47 25.04
C THR A 349 -6.48 4.28 23.92
N LEU A 350 -6.56 5.07 22.83
CA LEU A 350 -5.58 5.02 21.75
C LEU A 350 -4.19 5.43 22.20
N LYS A 351 -4.07 6.42 23.07
CA LYS A 351 -2.79 6.87 23.61
C LYS A 351 -2.13 5.81 24.49
N GLN A 352 -2.92 5.04 25.24
CA GLN A 352 -2.42 3.91 26.00
C GLN A 352 -1.98 2.75 25.09
N ARG A 353 -2.80 2.41 24.07
CA ARG A 353 -2.55 1.26 23.19
C ARG A 353 -1.49 1.51 22.11
N TRP A 354 -1.41 2.74 21.61
CA TRP A 354 -0.53 3.19 20.53
C TRP A 354 0.26 4.44 20.93
N PRO A 355 1.04 4.41 22.02
CA PRO A 355 1.72 5.61 22.54
C PRO A 355 2.69 6.23 21.52
N ALA A 356 3.29 5.41 20.66
CA ALA A 356 4.15 5.87 19.56
C ALA A 356 3.43 6.80 18.56
N LEU A 357 2.12 6.64 18.37
CA LEU A 357 1.33 7.50 17.46
C LEU A 357 1.29 8.96 17.94
N PHE A 358 1.48 9.16 19.25
CA PHE A 358 1.46 10.47 19.92
C PHE A 358 2.87 11.05 20.03
N ASN A 359 3.68 10.88 18.98
CA ASN A 359 4.95 11.55 18.76
C ASN A 359 4.86 12.35 17.45
N GLU A 360 5.31 13.61 17.44
CA GLU A 360 5.28 14.50 16.26
C GLU A 360 5.73 13.79 14.97
N GLU A 361 6.87 13.08 15.00
CA GLU A 361 7.41 12.41 13.82
C GLU A 361 6.49 11.28 13.31
N GLN A 362 5.88 10.54 14.24
CA GLN A 362 4.94 9.48 13.88
C GLN A 362 3.62 10.02 13.35
N VAL A 363 3.18 11.21 13.80
CA VAL A 363 1.99 11.86 13.22
C VAL A 363 2.22 12.15 11.73
N TYR A 364 3.40 12.67 11.38
CA TYR A 364 3.75 12.91 9.98
C TYR A 364 3.85 11.61 9.18
N ALA A 365 4.51 10.59 9.74
CA ALA A 365 4.63 9.29 9.10
C ALA A 365 3.24 8.65 8.88
N GLU A 366 2.35 8.71 9.87
CA GLU A 366 1.01 8.16 9.78
C GLU A 366 0.16 8.88 8.74
N PHE A 367 0.21 10.22 8.73
CA PHE A 367 -0.46 10.99 7.71
C PHE A 367 0.01 10.61 6.29
N ARG A 368 1.32 10.38 6.13
CA ARG A 368 1.91 9.89 4.88
C ARG A 368 1.46 8.47 4.55
N ARG A 369 1.33 7.56 5.51
CA ARG A 369 0.75 6.21 5.27
C ARG A 369 -0.70 6.30 4.80
N ILE A 370 -1.48 7.27 5.27
CA ILE A 370 -2.89 7.43 4.90
C ILE A 370 -3.06 8.10 3.52
N ASN A 371 -2.31 9.18 3.24
CA ASN A 371 -2.55 10.04 2.06
C ASN A 371 -1.39 10.05 1.04
N HIS A 372 -0.25 9.40 1.34
CA HIS A 372 1.00 9.46 0.57
C HIS A 372 1.59 10.86 0.37
N LEU A 373 1.18 11.83 1.19
CA LEU A 373 1.63 13.21 1.11
C LEU A 373 2.53 13.57 2.29
N ASP A 374 3.60 14.33 2.03
CA ASP A 374 4.44 14.88 3.10
C ASP A 374 3.77 16.10 3.73
N LEU A 375 3.16 15.90 4.89
CA LEU A 375 2.33 16.92 5.55
C LEU A 375 3.11 18.19 5.86
N LYS A 376 4.25 18.09 6.55
CA LYS A 376 5.00 19.25 7.08
C LYS A 376 5.51 20.13 5.95
N SER A 377 6.23 19.54 4.98
CA SER A 377 6.81 20.30 3.86
C SER A 377 5.72 20.91 2.97
N THR A 378 4.73 20.13 2.55
CA THR A 378 3.65 20.59 1.67
C THR A 378 2.87 21.73 2.32
N PHE A 379 2.52 21.59 3.61
CA PHE A 379 1.79 22.62 4.34
C PHE A 379 2.59 23.91 4.43
N LEU A 380 3.86 23.84 4.86
CA LEU A 380 4.70 25.02 5.07
C LEU A 380 4.99 25.73 3.75
N THR A 381 5.31 25.01 2.67
CA THR A 381 5.51 25.58 1.34
C THR A 381 4.26 26.30 0.86
N SER A 382 3.09 25.68 0.98
CA SER A 382 1.82 26.31 0.61
C SER A 382 1.51 27.53 1.48
N LEU A 383 1.77 27.46 2.79
CA LEU A 383 1.56 28.59 3.69
C LEU A 383 2.49 29.75 3.34
N ASP A 384 3.76 29.49 3.02
CA ASP A 384 4.70 30.53 2.61
C ASP A 384 4.24 31.23 1.33
N ASN A 385 3.86 30.45 0.32
CA ASN A 385 3.38 30.97 -0.96
C ASN A 385 2.12 31.83 -0.82
N ASN A 386 1.21 31.45 0.07
CA ASN A 386 -0.08 32.14 0.23
C ASN A 386 -0.07 33.25 1.31
N SER A 387 0.88 33.23 2.25
CA SER A 387 0.85 34.10 3.44
C SER A 387 0.76 35.60 3.10
N ARG A 388 1.57 36.08 2.15
CA ARG A 388 1.54 37.49 1.73
C ARG A 388 0.21 37.89 1.11
N GLY A 389 -0.32 37.06 0.21
CA GLY A 389 -1.62 37.29 -0.43
C GLY A 389 -2.76 37.29 0.59
N LEU A 390 -2.75 36.34 1.53
CA LEU A 390 -3.73 36.26 2.62
C LEU A 390 -3.73 37.54 3.46
N LEU A 391 -2.56 38.00 3.92
CA LEU A 391 -2.47 39.21 4.74
C LEU A 391 -2.94 40.47 4.00
N LYS A 392 -2.62 40.60 2.71
CA LYS A 392 -3.13 41.70 1.87
C LYS A 392 -4.66 41.68 1.79
N LEU A 393 -5.25 40.49 1.62
CA LEU A 393 -6.71 40.32 1.59
C LEU A 393 -7.35 40.58 2.95
N PHE A 394 -6.67 40.23 4.05
CA PHE A 394 -7.14 40.51 5.41
C PHE A 394 -7.20 42.02 5.66
N ARG A 395 -6.13 42.76 5.34
CA ARG A 395 -6.10 44.23 5.43
C ARG A 395 -7.20 44.88 4.59
N ALA A 396 -7.34 44.47 3.33
CA ALA A 396 -8.41 44.98 2.47
C ALA A 396 -9.81 44.73 3.06
N LYS A 397 -10.00 43.58 3.72
CA LYS A 397 -11.27 43.23 4.37
C LYS A 397 -11.53 44.06 5.63
N VAL A 398 -10.51 44.31 6.46
CA VAL A 398 -10.61 45.21 7.63
C VAL A 398 -11.04 46.60 7.18
N ILE A 399 -10.38 47.17 6.18
CA ILE A 399 -10.72 48.50 5.63
C ILE A 399 -12.17 48.55 5.11
N GLN A 400 -12.65 47.48 4.47
CA GLN A 400 -13.99 47.45 3.88
C GLN A 400 -15.12 47.18 4.89
N ARG A 401 -14.85 46.48 6.00
CA ARG A 401 -15.91 45.92 6.86
C ARG A 401 -15.71 46.14 8.37
N GLY A 402 -14.56 46.64 8.82
CA GLY A 402 -14.26 46.94 10.22
C GLY A 402 -14.32 45.70 11.13
N ASP A 403 -13.43 44.73 10.92
CA ASP A 403 -13.34 43.52 11.75
C ASP A 403 -12.25 43.71 12.82
N CYS A 404 -12.66 44.10 14.03
CA CYS A 404 -11.74 44.52 15.10
C CYS A 404 -10.76 43.42 15.54
N ASP A 405 -11.20 42.15 15.56
CA ASP A 405 -10.33 41.04 15.98
C ASP A 405 -9.26 40.77 14.92
N LEU A 406 -9.63 40.85 13.63
CA LEU A 406 -8.69 40.72 12.52
C LEU A 406 -7.75 41.92 12.43
N GLU A 407 -8.22 43.13 12.74
CA GLU A 407 -7.41 44.34 12.84
C GLU A 407 -6.37 44.22 13.95
N THR A 408 -6.79 43.85 15.16
CA THR A 408 -5.90 43.60 16.31
C THR A 408 -4.83 42.55 15.97
N LEU A 409 -5.21 41.48 15.26
CA LEU A 409 -4.27 40.44 14.82
C LEU A 409 -3.22 40.97 13.83
N LEU A 410 -3.60 41.90 12.95
CA LEU A 410 -2.70 42.54 11.98
C LEU A 410 -1.81 43.60 12.63
N ASP A 411 -2.34 44.38 13.57
CA ASP A 411 -1.57 45.38 14.33
C ASP A 411 -0.46 44.71 15.15
N ASN A 412 -0.79 43.60 15.83
CA ASN A 412 0.20 42.77 16.54
C ASN A 412 1.31 42.24 15.61
N LEU A 413 1.02 41.99 14.33
CA LEU A 413 2.04 41.60 13.35
C LEU A 413 2.95 42.78 12.99
N ASP A 414 2.39 43.98 12.84
CA ASP A 414 3.12 45.18 12.43
C ASP A 414 3.98 45.76 13.57
N GLU A 415 3.61 45.52 14.83
CA GLU A 415 4.38 45.91 16.01
C GLU A 415 5.63 45.03 16.25
N GLN A 416 5.66 43.80 15.73
CA GLN A 416 6.77 42.87 15.97
C GLN A 416 7.93 43.06 14.99
N MET A 417 9.13 43.31 15.51
CA MET A 417 10.35 43.47 14.70
C MET A 417 11.19 42.19 14.53
N ALA A 418 10.88 41.11 15.26
CA ALA A 418 11.65 39.86 15.26
C ALA A 418 10.85 38.67 14.71
N ASP A 419 11.53 37.74 14.03
CA ASP A 419 10.97 36.53 13.41
C ASP A 419 9.71 36.76 12.53
N LEU A 420 9.84 37.72 11.60
CA LEU A 420 8.78 38.09 10.66
C LEU A 420 8.21 36.91 9.88
N THR A 421 8.96 35.82 9.68
CA THR A 421 8.47 34.68 8.90
C THR A 421 7.53 33.79 9.71
N VAL A 422 7.91 33.41 10.94
CA VAL A 422 7.05 32.59 11.82
C VAL A 422 5.79 33.38 12.19
N GLN A 423 5.93 34.66 12.49
CA GLN A 423 4.80 35.54 12.80
C GLN A 423 3.87 35.70 11.61
N ARG A 424 4.40 35.96 10.41
CA ARG A 424 3.60 36.05 9.18
C ARG A 424 2.81 34.77 8.92
N ARG A 425 3.43 33.60 9.14
CA ARG A 425 2.77 32.28 9.00
C ARG A 425 1.65 32.13 10.03
N ALA A 426 1.93 32.44 11.30
CA ALA A 426 0.96 32.34 12.39
C ALA A 426 -0.23 33.28 12.17
N THR A 427 0.00 34.56 11.85
CA THR A 427 -1.04 35.55 11.55
C THR A 427 -1.87 35.15 10.34
N ALA A 428 -1.24 34.68 9.27
CA ALA A 428 -1.97 34.19 8.09
C ALA A 428 -2.92 33.03 8.43
N LEU A 429 -2.46 32.09 9.26
CA LEU A 429 -3.26 30.93 9.67
C LEU A 429 -4.37 31.30 10.66
N ARG A 430 -4.07 32.13 11.67
CA ARG A 430 -5.04 32.65 12.66
C ARG A 430 -6.09 33.56 12.03
N GLY A 431 -5.76 34.25 10.94
CA GLY A 431 -6.68 35.13 10.24
C GLY A 431 -7.76 34.43 9.41
N LEU A 432 -7.58 33.14 9.06
CA LEU A 432 -8.51 32.40 8.20
C LEU A 432 -9.94 32.31 8.78
N PRO A 433 -10.14 31.92 10.07
CA PRO A 433 -11.47 31.90 10.66
C PRO A 433 -12.18 33.26 10.62
N PHE A 434 -11.49 34.34 10.97
CA PHE A 434 -12.02 35.71 10.88
C PHE A 434 -12.39 36.06 9.43
N TYR A 435 -11.51 35.73 8.48
CA TYR A 435 -11.81 35.94 7.06
C TYR A 435 -13.02 35.14 6.58
N PHE A 436 -13.26 33.92 7.06
CA PHE A 436 -14.46 33.16 6.70
C PHE A 436 -15.72 33.51 7.50
N LYS A 437 -15.57 34.36 8.54
CA LYS A 437 -16.58 34.68 9.55
C LYS A 437 -17.04 33.42 10.29
N GLU A 438 -16.05 32.67 10.76
CA GLU A 438 -16.22 31.45 11.53
C GLU A 438 -16.12 31.77 13.03
N HIS A 439 -16.96 31.12 13.83
CA HIS A 439 -17.06 31.38 15.28
C HIS A 439 -16.29 30.36 16.13
N GLY A 440 -15.70 29.35 15.49
CA GLY A 440 -14.92 28.34 16.20
C GLY A 440 -13.56 28.88 16.63
N THR A 441 -13.14 28.50 17.84
CA THR A 441 -11.81 28.83 18.36
C THR A 441 -10.94 27.58 18.31
N ILE A 442 -9.85 27.60 17.53
CA ILE A 442 -8.90 26.47 17.46
C ILE A 442 -7.80 26.57 18.51
N CYS A 443 -7.52 27.78 19.00
CA CYS A 443 -6.42 28.07 19.90
C CYS A 443 -6.93 28.84 21.10
N LYS A 444 -6.63 28.38 22.32
CA LYS A 444 -6.84 29.16 23.54
C LYS A 444 -5.48 29.48 24.16
N THR A 445 -5.38 30.67 24.74
CA THR A 445 -4.18 31.12 25.44
C THR A 445 -4.46 31.10 26.94
N ILE A 446 -3.58 30.48 27.71
CA ILE A 446 -3.68 30.38 29.17
C ILE A 446 -2.41 30.91 29.81
N LEU A 447 -2.51 31.35 31.07
CA LEU A 447 -1.34 31.76 31.83
C LEU A 447 -0.65 30.53 32.43
N SER A 448 0.68 30.56 32.53
CA SER A 448 1.48 29.52 33.21
C SER A 448 1.09 29.28 34.67
N SER A 449 0.44 30.25 35.32
CA SER A 449 -0.11 30.11 36.67
C SER A 449 -1.45 29.34 36.69
N GLU A 450 -2.11 29.16 35.56
CA GLU A 450 -3.42 28.51 35.48
C GLU A 450 -3.27 27.01 35.29
N ALA A 451 -4.09 26.24 35.99
CA ALA A 451 -4.11 24.79 35.82
C ALA A 451 -4.64 24.43 34.42
N LEU A 452 -3.79 23.74 33.65
CA LEU A 452 -4.08 23.27 32.30
C LEU A 452 -5.37 22.42 32.25
N GLU A 453 -5.61 21.64 33.30
CA GLU A 453 -6.76 20.73 33.43
C GLU A 453 -8.12 21.43 33.27
N HIS A 454 -8.28 22.65 33.80
CA HIS A 454 -9.56 23.36 33.69
C HIS A 454 -9.88 23.82 32.27
N HIS A 455 -8.85 23.98 31.43
CA HIS A 455 -9.00 24.54 30.08
C HIS A 455 -9.21 23.48 29.00
N LYS A 456 -8.97 22.20 29.33
CA LYS A 456 -9.23 21.05 28.46
C LYS A 456 -10.69 20.61 28.47
N VAL A 457 -11.42 20.84 29.56
CA VAL A 457 -12.82 20.42 29.71
C VAL A 457 -13.70 21.07 28.62
N GLY A 458 -14.52 20.26 27.95
CA GLY A 458 -15.35 20.68 26.82
C GLY A 458 -14.59 20.91 25.50
N MET A 459 -13.27 20.73 25.47
CA MET A 459 -12.46 20.93 24.28
C MET A 459 -12.35 19.63 23.46
N LYS A 460 -13.18 19.51 22.43
CA LYS A 460 -13.13 18.36 21.51
C LYS A 460 -11.82 18.28 20.73
N MET A 461 -11.33 19.42 20.24
CA MET A 461 -10.03 19.55 19.58
C MET A 461 -9.49 20.98 19.66
N GLY A 462 -8.18 21.13 19.73
CA GLY A 462 -7.50 22.39 19.46
C GLY A 462 -6.13 22.49 20.14
N ILE A 463 -5.66 23.72 20.28
CA ILE A 463 -4.30 24.06 20.72
C ILE A 463 -4.40 24.95 21.97
N LEU A 464 -3.58 24.65 22.97
CA LEU A 464 -3.39 25.46 24.16
C LEU A 464 -2.01 26.11 24.11
N GLU A 465 -1.96 27.44 24.19
CA GLU A 465 -0.72 28.20 24.30
C GLU A 465 -0.58 28.69 25.73
N VAL A 466 0.51 28.28 26.39
CA VAL A 466 0.83 28.68 27.75
C VAL A 466 1.78 29.87 27.69
N VAL A 467 1.35 30.99 28.26
CA VAL A 467 2.11 32.25 28.28
C VAL A 467 2.67 32.51 29.67
N SER A 468 3.88 33.08 29.73
CA SER A 468 4.51 33.47 30.99
C SER A 468 3.65 34.51 31.74
N SER A 469 3.49 34.37 33.07
CA SER A 469 2.72 35.29 33.91
C SER A 469 3.23 36.73 33.96
N ASN A 470 4.36 37.00 33.31
CA ASN A 470 5.15 38.24 33.47
C ASN A 470 4.89 39.25 32.35
N SER A 471 4.10 38.89 31.32
CA SER A 471 3.81 39.76 30.17
C SER A 471 2.70 40.75 30.51
N SER A 472 3.06 42.01 30.78
CA SER A 472 2.12 43.10 30.97
C SER A 472 1.47 43.54 29.66
N THR A 473 0.15 43.40 29.57
CA THR A 473 -0.79 44.21 28.76
C THR A 473 -0.69 44.23 27.23
N SER A 474 0.27 43.56 26.59
CA SER A 474 0.26 43.26 25.14
C SER A 474 0.53 41.77 24.95
N ARG A 475 -0.45 41.03 24.43
CA ARG A 475 -0.36 39.56 24.23
C ARG A 475 0.44 39.28 22.97
N SER A 476 1.76 39.42 23.06
CA SER A 476 2.67 39.10 21.98
C SER A 476 2.85 37.58 21.85
N LEU A 477 2.90 37.09 20.61
CA LEU A 477 3.25 35.68 20.30
C LEU A 477 4.66 35.28 20.79
N SER A 478 5.46 36.25 21.25
CA SER A 478 6.81 36.06 21.81
C SER A 478 6.83 35.52 23.25
N ASP A 479 5.72 35.57 23.99
CA ASP A 479 5.67 35.22 25.41
C ASP A 479 5.20 33.76 25.66
N VAL A 480 4.99 33.00 24.58
CA VAL A 480 4.53 31.61 24.63
C VAL A 480 5.67 30.69 25.06
N VAL A 481 5.47 30.00 26.19
CA VAL A 481 6.46 29.10 26.81
C VAL A 481 6.21 27.64 26.40
N ASN A 482 4.94 27.27 26.21
CA ASN A 482 4.56 25.92 25.80
C ASN A 482 3.35 25.96 24.87
N VAL A 483 3.33 25.07 23.89
CA VAL A 483 2.19 24.84 23.00
C VAL A 483 1.81 23.36 23.11
N ALA A 484 0.57 23.10 23.52
CA ALA A 484 0.03 21.76 23.70
C ALA A 484 -1.17 21.52 22.77
N ILE A 485 -1.35 20.26 22.35
CA ILE A 485 -2.49 19.83 21.55
C ILE A 485 -3.45 19.07 22.45
N VAL A 486 -4.73 19.43 22.36
CA VAL A 486 -5.82 18.81 23.12
C VAL A 486 -6.79 18.13 22.17
N LEU A 487 -7.11 16.87 22.42
CA LEU A 487 -8.12 16.09 21.71
C LEU A 487 -8.97 15.32 22.71
N GLU A 488 -10.29 15.39 22.58
CA GLU A 488 -11.25 14.75 23.51
C GLU A 488 -10.94 15.04 24.98
N GLU A 489 -10.71 16.32 25.30
CA GLU A 489 -10.37 16.79 26.66
C GLU A 489 -9.05 16.27 27.23
N GLU A 490 -8.24 15.58 26.43
CA GLU A 490 -6.93 15.09 26.82
C GLU A 490 -5.81 15.85 26.13
N VAL A 491 -4.74 16.19 26.88
CA VAL A 491 -3.50 16.67 26.26
C VAL A 491 -2.76 15.50 25.66
N VAL A 492 -2.67 15.52 24.34
CA VAL A 492 -2.10 14.44 23.54
C VAL A 492 -0.63 14.66 23.24
N LEU A 493 -0.21 15.92 23.10
CA LEU A 493 1.16 16.34 22.81
C LEU A 493 1.45 17.68 23.49
N GLU A 494 2.66 17.86 23.99
CA GLU A 494 3.16 19.08 24.64
C GLU A 494 4.47 19.52 24.01
N ASN A 495 4.87 20.78 24.23
CA ASN A 495 6.13 21.36 23.76
C ASN A 495 6.26 21.40 22.22
N MET A 496 5.16 21.72 21.52
CA MET A 496 5.10 21.74 20.04
C MET A 496 5.89 22.89 19.36
N GLY A 497 6.71 23.62 20.11
CA GLY A 497 7.49 24.77 19.63
C GLY A 497 6.62 26.02 19.40
N ASP A 498 5.82 26.01 18.33
CA ASP A 498 5.01 27.16 17.91
C ASP A 498 3.59 26.75 17.47
N PHE A 499 2.71 27.75 17.34
CA PHE A 499 1.32 27.56 16.91
C PHE A 499 1.16 26.85 15.56
N VAL A 500 1.97 27.22 14.57
CA VAL A 500 1.88 26.68 13.21
C VAL A 500 2.27 25.20 13.24
N SER A 501 3.38 24.88 13.90
CA SER A 501 3.85 23.50 14.11
C SER A 501 2.78 22.67 14.83
N ALA A 502 2.21 23.18 15.92
CA ALA A 502 1.10 22.53 16.63
C ALA A 502 -0.15 22.34 15.74
N PHE A 503 -0.49 23.32 14.91
CA PHE A 503 -1.62 23.21 13.98
C PHE A 503 -1.40 22.13 12.92
N ILE A 504 -0.20 22.05 12.34
CA ILE A 504 0.12 21.02 11.34
C ILE A 504 -0.02 19.64 11.98
N VAL A 505 0.51 19.45 13.19
CA VAL A 505 0.43 18.16 13.90
C VAL A 505 -1.00 17.85 14.31
N LEU A 506 -1.76 18.83 14.81
CA LEU A 506 -3.18 18.67 15.07
C LEU A 506 -3.91 18.20 13.80
N PHE A 507 -3.67 18.85 12.66
CA PHE A 507 -4.27 18.47 11.38
C PHE A 507 -3.93 17.02 11.00
N GLY A 508 -2.67 16.61 11.18
CA GLY A 508 -2.23 15.22 11.00
C GLY A 508 -2.96 14.24 11.90
N MET A 509 -3.11 14.58 13.19
CA MET A 509 -3.83 13.77 14.18
C MET A 509 -5.31 13.57 13.81
N LEU A 510 -5.96 14.57 13.21
CA LEU A 510 -7.35 14.41 12.75
C LEU A 510 -7.49 13.32 11.68
N TYR A 511 -6.46 13.08 10.87
CA TYR A 511 -6.43 11.97 9.93
C TYR A 511 -6.04 10.67 10.62
N ALA A 512 -4.97 10.67 11.42
CA ALA A 512 -4.47 9.50 12.13
C ALA A 512 -5.56 8.85 12.99
N LEU A 513 -6.33 9.65 13.72
CA LEU A 513 -7.40 9.23 14.64
C LEU A 513 -8.79 9.24 13.99
N ASN A 514 -8.89 9.45 12.68
CA ASN A 514 -10.15 9.52 11.94
C ASN A 514 -11.19 10.51 12.52
N MET A 515 -10.76 11.62 13.09
CA MET A 515 -11.65 12.62 13.69
C MET A 515 -12.32 13.52 12.64
N GLU A 516 -13.53 13.99 12.92
CA GLU A 516 -14.20 15.01 12.11
C GLU A 516 -13.62 16.39 12.39
N TYR A 517 -13.60 17.27 11.38
CA TYR A 517 -13.22 18.67 11.60
C TYR A 517 -14.22 19.37 12.52
N ASN A 518 -13.76 20.39 13.25
CA ASN A 518 -14.67 21.29 13.94
C ASN A 518 -15.60 21.96 12.92
N LYS A 519 -16.92 21.78 13.09
CA LYS A 519 -17.96 22.31 12.20
C LYS A 519 -17.96 23.83 12.16
N ASP A 520 -17.54 24.46 13.25
CA ASP A 520 -17.45 25.91 13.38
C ASP A 520 -16.25 26.50 12.62
N LEU A 521 -15.35 25.64 12.14
CA LEU A 521 -14.14 25.98 11.36
C LEU A 521 -14.11 25.27 9.99
N ARG A 522 -15.28 24.89 9.47
CA ARG A 522 -15.40 24.05 8.27
C ARG A 522 -14.66 24.61 7.05
N TYR A 523 -14.70 25.92 6.83
CA TYR A 523 -14.09 26.59 5.68
C TYR A 523 -12.58 26.76 5.87
N THR A 524 -12.13 27.02 7.10
CA THR A 524 -10.70 27.03 7.43
C THR A 524 -10.08 25.66 7.16
N PHE A 525 -10.66 24.58 7.70
CA PHE A 525 -10.16 23.23 7.43
C PHE A 525 -10.30 22.82 5.95
N GLU A 526 -11.39 23.22 5.28
CA GLU A 526 -11.56 22.98 3.84
C GLU A 526 -10.48 23.69 3.01
N PHE A 527 -10.18 24.96 3.33
CA PHE A 527 -9.15 25.75 2.65
C PHE A 527 -7.79 25.08 2.81
N ILE A 528 -7.42 24.70 4.04
CA ILE A 528 -6.15 24.01 4.30
C ILE A 528 -6.09 22.67 3.55
N GLN A 529 -7.14 21.86 3.65
CA GLN A 529 -7.19 20.56 3.00
C GLN A 529 -7.05 20.68 1.47
N LYS A 530 -7.82 21.57 0.84
CA LYS A 530 -7.94 21.61 -0.63
C LYS A 530 -6.96 22.56 -1.29
N VAL A 531 -6.59 23.65 -0.63
CA VAL A 531 -5.69 24.68 -1.19
C VAL A 531 -4.26 24.43 -0.76
N PHE A 532 -3.99 24.17 0.53
CA PHE A 532 -2.60 23.95 0.97
C PHE A 532 -2.09 22.55 0.64
N LEU A 533 -2.92 21.54 0.82
CA LEU A 533 -2.50 20.14 0.65
C LEU A 533 -2.99 19.52 -0.66
N ASN A 534 -3.74 20.26 -1.48
CA ASN A 534 -4.32 19.79 -2.75
C ASN A 534 -5.13 18.48 -2.61
N MET A 535 -5.77 18.29 -1.45
CA MET A 535 -6.52 17.08 -1.13
C MET A 535 -8.02 17.27 -1.38
N GLY A 536 -8.45 17.02 -2.62
CA GLY A 536 -9.86 17.15 -3.05
C GLY A 536 -9.96 17.79 -4.44
N THR A 537 -11.18 17.98 -4.95
CA THR A 537 -11.37 18.66 -6.26
C THR A 537 -12.39 19.78 -6.27
N GLU A 538 -13.41 19.73 -5.40
CA GLU A 538 -14.47 20.72 -5.38
C GLU A 538 -14.35 21.53 -4.10
N CYS A 539 -13.99 22.81 -4.21
CA CYS A 539 -14.05 23.74 -3.09
C CYS A 539 -15.45 24.34 -2.98
N SER A 540 -15.90 24.66 -1.76
CA SER A 540 -17.10 25.45 -1.56
C SER A 540 -16.95 26.84 -2.19
N LYS A 541 -18.07 27.47 -2.55
CA LYS A 541 -18.06 28.81 -3.19
C LYS A 541 -17.24 29.84 -2.40
N LYS A 542 -17.30 29.80 -1.06
CA LYS A 542 -16.52 30.70 -0.19
C LYS A 542 -15.01 30.48 -0.35
N VAL A 543 -14.56 29.23 -0.34
CA VAL A 543 -13.15 28.85 -0.50
C VAL A 543 -12.68 29.17 -1.92
N GLN A 544 -13.51 28.91 -2.94
CA GLN A 544 -13.22 29.29 -4.33
C GLN A 544 -13.03 30.80 -4.50
N THR A 545 -13.89 31.61 -3.88
CA THR A 545 -13.74 33.08 -3.95
C THR A 545 -12.43 33.56 -3.33
N LEU A 546 -12.01 32.98 -2.20
CA LEU A 546 -10.70 33.31 -1.61
C LEU A 546 -9.56 32.85 -2.53
N MET A 547 -9.63 31.63 -3.06
CA MET A 547 -8.63 31.08 -3.97
C MET A 547 -8.46 31.94 -5.23
N SER A 548 -9.55 32.37 -5.88
CA SER A 548 -9.50 33.26 -7.04
C SER A 548 -8.81 34.59 -6.70
N LYS A 549 -9.16 35.20 -5.56
CA LYS A 549 -8.52 36.45 -5.09
C LYS A 549 -7.03 36.29 -4.76
N LEU A 550 -6.59 35.09 -4.35
CA LEU A 550 -5.18 34.81 -4.10
C LEU A 550 -4.38 34.67 -5.41
N LEU A 551 -5.01 34.23 -6.50
CA LEU A 551 -4.39 34.10 -7.82
C LEU A 551 -4.33 35.44 -8.60
N GLU A 552 -5.22 36.37 -8.27
CA GLU A 552 -5.26 37.73 -8.85
C GLU A 552 -4.21 38.67 -8.25
N ASN A 553 -3.56 38.28 -7.16
CA ASN A 553 -2.52 39.05 -6.44
C ASN A 553 -1.14 38.45 -6.65
#